data_AF-A0A8G2CNU7-F1
#
_entry.id   AF-A0A8G2CNU7-F1
#
_cell.length_a   1.000
_cell.length_b   1.000
_cell.length_c   1.000
_cell.angle_alpha   90.00
_cell.angle_beta   90.00
_cell.angle_gamma   90.00
#
_symmetry.space_group_name_H-M   'P 1'
#
loop_
_entity.id
_entity.type
_entity.pdbx_description
1 polymer ?
#
loop_
_entity_poly.entity_id
_entity_poly.type
_entity_poly.pdbx_seq_one_letter_code
_entity_poly.pdbx_strand_id
1 'polypeptide(L)'
;MKRSNGSADRSLIVGSVPDRFFVRQSCAQRAVGHIRLSVRLRDQTTVLDRLHQSGPLRLRVVRSEPDTATTAILLNTGGGIAGGDLNQIDITAAPGTALTLSSQGAERIYRAGIGDLPSRITTRIAIGAAATLEYLPQETILFDNAALNRSLRIDLAGSARYLGIESLIFGRAAMGETIAALDLTDTVELHRDNELVFRDSLKPPRDFATAQTHRAMFGGASAIATILLAAPDAAAHLDAVREAVGVNDVAITAGASAWNGLLLVRLLAHTGAALRVASLRVLSVLRQDRPMPRVWGC
;
A
#
# COMPACT_ATOMS: atom_id res chain seq x y z
N MET A 1 71.50 -60.31 10.21
CA MET A 1 70.44 -61.30 10.49
C MET A 1 69.15 -60.53 10.80
N LYS A 2 68.12 -60.63 9.93
CA LYS A 2 66.72 -60.08 9.99
C LYS A 2 66.58 -58.54 10.02
N ARG A 3 66.17 -57.83 8.94
CA ARG A 3 64.80 -57.57 8.36
C ARG A 3 63.77 -57.16 9.44
N SER A 4 62.97 -56.08 9.36
CA SER A 4 62.28 -55.44 8.22
C SER A 4 61.61 -54.08 8.57
N ASN A 5 61.54 -53.20 7.56
CA ASN A 5 60.53 -52.18 7.18
C ASN A 5 59.62 -51.47 8.19
N GLY A 6 59.51 -50.14 8.02
CA GLY A 6 58.33 -49.32 8.35
C GLY A 6 58.49 -47.90 7.81
N SER A 7 57.60 -47.49 6.92
CA SER A 7 57.68 -46.34 6.02
C SER A 7 57.30 -44.98 6.64
N ALA A 8 57.79 -43.92 6.03
CA ALA A 8 57.40 -42.53 6.28
C ALA A 8 55.93 -42.25 5.93
N ASP A 9 55.29 -41.37 6.69
CA ASP A 9 54.46 -40.32 6.08
C ASP A 9 54.34 -39.08 6.99
N ARG A 10 54.48 -37.91 6.37
CA ARG A 10 54.30 -36.58 6.95
C ARG A 10 52.85 -36.18 6.69
N SER A 11 52.09 -35.82 7.72
CA SER A 11 50.92 -34.96 7.50
C SER A 11 50.72 -33.98 8.64
N LEU A 12 50.51 -32.74 8.21
CA LEU A 12 50.40 -31.53 9.01
C LEU A 12 49.14 -31.56 9.88
N ILE A 13 49.32 -31.10 11.11
CA ILE A 13 48.25 -30.70 12.02
C ILE A 13 47.60 -29.44 11.41
N VAL A 14 46.41 -29.60 10.83
CA VAL A 14 45.52 -28.48 10.53
C VAL A 14 44.46 -28.47 11.63
N GLY A 15 44.51 -27.42 12.45
CA GLY A 15 43.57 -27.20 13.54
C GLY A 15 42.13 -27.10 13.04
N SER A 16 41.22 -27.75 13.76
CA SER A 16 39.79 -27.62 13.57
C SER A 16 39.33 -26.21 13.95
N VAL A 17 38.77 -25.49 12.98
CA VAL A 17 38.01 -24.27 13.21
C VAL A 17 36.60 -24.69 13.64
N PRO A 18 36.02 -24.15 14.73
CA PRO A 18 34.69 -24.54 15.17
C PRO A 18 33.63 -24.09 14.16
N ASP A 19 32.64 -24.95 13.97
CA ASP A 19 31.46 -24.71 13.13
C ASP A 19 30.88 -23.33 13.40
N ARG A 20 31.00 -22.45 12.41
CA ARG A 20 30.25 -21.20 12.38
C ARG A 20 28.78 -21.57 12.40
N PHE A 21 28.05 -21.05 13.40
CA PHE A 21 26.60 -20.99 13.41
C PHE A 21 26.11 -20.34 12.11
N PHE A 22 25.82 -21.15 11.10
CA PHE A 22 24.91 -20.76 10.05
C PHE A 22 23.54 -20.66 10.71
N VAL A 23 23.17 -19.44 11.11
CA VAL A 23 21.75 -19.13 11.25
C VAL A 23 21.17 -19.36 9.86
N ARG A 24 20.51 -20.50 9.66
CA ARG A 24 19.61 -20.68 8.52
C ARG A 24 18.64 -19.52 8.60
N GLN A 25 18.75 -18.55 7.68
CA GLN A 25 17.68 -17.62 7.43
C GLN A 25 16.44 -18.47 7.14
N SER A 26 15.52 -18.55 8.08
CA SER A 26 14.21 -19.12 7.82
C SER A 26 13.56 -18.23 6.79
N CYS A 27 13.44 -18.72 5.56
CA CYS A 27 12.61 -18.09 4.55
C CYS A 27 11.16 -18.30 5.00
N ALA A 28 10.66 -17.40 5.86
CA ALA A 28 9.27 -17.41 6.32
C ALA A 28 8.29 -16.93 5.24
N GLN A 29 8.79 -16.61 4.04
CA GLN A 29 7.99 -16.27 2.87
C GLN A 29 7.01 -17.41 2.57
N ARG A 30 5.71 -17.12 2.70
CA ARG A 30 4.63 -18.08 2.50
C ARG A 30 4.00 -17.92 1.13
N ALA A 31 4.03 -16.70 0.58
CA ALA A 31 3.30 -16.38 -0.63
C ALA A 31 4.06 -15.46 -1.60
N VAL A 32 3.85 -15.72 -2.89
CA VAL A 32 4.15 -14.83 -4.02
C VAL A 32 2.84 -14.60 -4.79
N GLY A 33 2.30 -13.39 -4.70
CA GLY A 33 1.05 -13.01 -5.35
C GLY A 33 1.27 -11.98 -6.45
N HIS A 34 0.79 -12.25 -7.66
CA HIS A 34 0.86 -11.28 -8.76
C HIS A 34 -0.52 -11.01 -9.33
N ILE A 35 -0.82 -9.75 -9.65
CA ILE A 35 -1.96 -9.32 -10.46
C ILE A 35 -1.44 -8.47 -11.60
N ARG A 36 -1.95 -8.71 -12.80
CA ARG A 36 -1.81 -7.81 -13.95
C ARG A 36 -3.16 -7.58 -14.58
N LEU A 37 -3.67 -6.36 -14.51
CA LEU A 37 -4.93 -5.94 -15.11
C LEU A 37 -4.67 -4.89 -16.19
N SER A 38 -5.23 -5.08 -17.39
CA SER A 38 -5.44 -3.99 -18.34
C SER A 38 -6.92 -3.84 -18.67
N VAL A 39 -7.36 -2.59 -18.79
CA VAL A 39 -8.68 -2.23 -19.30
C VAL A 39 -8.54 -1.33 -20.53
N ARG A 40 -9.52 -1.40 -21.44
CA ARG A 40 -9.55 -0.58 -22.66
C ARG A 40 -10.92 -0.02 -22.93
N LEU A 41 -10.99 1.01 -23.76
CA LEU A 41 -12.25 1.54 -24.24
C LEU A 41 -12.78 0.66 -25.40
N ARG A 42 -14.07 0.34 -25.36
CA ARG A 42 -14.82 -0.32 -26.43
C ARG A 42 -16.23 0.27 -26.43
N ASP A 43 -16.66 0.85 -27.54
CA ASP A 43 -18.01 1.41 -27.70
C ASP A 43 -18.36 2.38 -26.54
N GLN A 44 -17.44 3.32 -26.25
CA GLN A 44 -17.50 4.28 -25.14
C GLN A 44 -17.54 3.67 -23.72
N THR A 45 -17.41 2.36 -23.60
CA THR A 45 -17.43 1.66 -22.31
C THR A 45 -16.04 1.13 -21.97
N THR A 46 -15.63 1.26 -20.71
CA THR A 46 -14.42 0.59 -20.22
C THR A 46 -14.67 -0.90 -20.08
N VAL A 47 -13.83 -1.72 -20.69
CA VAL A 47 -13.94 -3.18 -20.66
C VAL A 47 -12.63 -3.82 -20.24
N LEU A 48 -12.70 -5.01 -19.64
CA LEU A 48 -11.54 -5.84 -19.37
C LEU A 48 -10.82 -6.16 -20.69
N ASP A 49 -9.51 -5.89 -20.74
CA ASP A 49 -8.63 -6.26 -21.85
C ASP A 49 -7.85 -7.53 -21.50
N ARG A 50 -7.02 -7.50 -20.46
CA ARG A 50 -6.28 -8.67 -19.97
C ARG A 50 -6.31 -8.74 -18.45
N LEU A 51 -6.37 -9.97 -17.94
CA LEU A 51 -6.24 -10.26 -16.51
C LEU A 51 -5.33 -11.47 -16.33
N HIS A 52 -4.24 -11.29 -15.60
CA HIS A 52 -3.43 -12.36 -15.04
C HIS A 52 -3.45 -12.24 -13.51
N GLN A 53 -3.54 -13.38 -12.83
CA GLN A 53 -3.48 -13.43 -11.38
C GLN A 53 -2.85 -14.75 -10.91
N SER A 54 -2.01 -14.69 -9.86
CA SER A 54 -1.33 -15.85 -9.29
C SER A 54 -1.17 -15.72 -7.78
N GLY A 55 -0.90 -16.85 -7.11
CA GLY A 55 -0.76 -16.89 -5.66
C GLY A 55 -2.08 -16.53 -4.95
N PRO A 56 -2.00 -15.87 -3.78
CA PRO A 56 -3.19 -15.53 -2.99
C PRO A 56 -3.93 -14.29 -3.51
N LEU A 57 -3.37 -13.55 -4.47
CA LEU A 57 -4.03 -12.36 -5.01
C LEU A 57 -5.06 -12.75 -6.07
N ARG A 58 -6.27 -12.20 -5.92
CA ARG A 58 -7.39 -12.34 -6.85
C ARG A 58 -7.97 -10.97 -7.17
N LEU A 59 -8.52 -10.83 -8.38
CA LEU A 59 -9.18 -9.62 -8.83
C LEU A 59 -10.51 -9.96 -9.50
N ARG A 60 -11.57 -9.27 -9.07
CA ARG A 60 -12.90 -9.39 -9.67
C ARG A 60 -13.27 -8.08 -10.35
N VAL A 61 -13.43 -8.11 -11.67
CA VAL A 61 -13.98 -6.98 -12.42
C VAL A 61 -15.50 -7.07 -12.40
N VAL A 62 -16.14 -6.05 -11.83
CA VAL A 62 -17.58 -5.84 -11.85
C VAL A 62 -17.86 -4.91 -13.02
N ARG A 63 -18.59 -5.41 -14.01
CA ARG A 63 -19.04 -4.58 -15.11
C ARG A 63 -20.05 -3.58 -14.57
N SER A 64 -19.86 -2.36 -15.03
CA SER A 64 -20.63 -1.20 -14.62
C SER A 64 -21.89 -1.08 -15.46
N GLU A 65 -22.91 -0.47 -14.89
CA GLU A 65 -24.06 0.04 -15.65
C GLU A 65 -23.57 1.12 -16.64
N PRO A 66 -24.35 1.45 -17.69
CA PRO A 66 -24.05 2.58 -18.56
C PRO A 66 -23.67 3.84 -17.76
N ASP A 67 -22.69 4.59 -18.25
CA ASP A 67 -22.19 5.84 -17.65
C ASP A 67 -21.52 5.72 -16.26
N THR A 68 -21.20 4.50 -15.80
CA THR A 68 -20.44 4.30 -14.56
C THR A 68 -19.05 3.71 -14.79
N ALA A 69 -18.05 4.15 -14.01
CA ALA A 69 -16.67 3.66 -14.12
C ALA A 69 -16.61 2.16 -13.83
N THR A 70 -15.84 1.39 -14.62
CA THR A 70 -15.62 -0.04 -14.36
C THR A 70 -14.98 -0.23 -13.00
N THR A 71 -15.49 -1.16 -12.19
CA THR A 71 -14.94 -1.41 -10.85
C THR A 71 -14.16 -2.72 -10.82
N ALA A 72 -12.94 -2.69 -10.31
CA ALA A 72 -12.12 -3.86 -10.01
C ALA A 72 -11.93 -4.00 -8.50
N ILE A 73 -12.22 -5.17 -7.95
CA ILE A 73 -12.08 -5.48 -6.52
C ILE A 73 -10.91 -6.44 -6.32
N LEU A 74 -9.91 -5.99 -5.58
CA LEU A 74 -8.76 -6.74 -5.11
C LEU A 74 -9.13 -7.59 -3.89
N LEU A 75 -8.63 -8.83 -3.87
CA LEU A 75 -8.78 -9.76 -2.76
C LEU A 75 -7.44 -10.44 -2.49
N ASN A 76 -7.11 -10.58 -1.21
CA ASN A 76 -6.03 -11.44 -0.75
C ASN A 76 -6.64 -12.67 -0.05
N THR A 77 -6.59 -13.83 -0.69
CA THR A 77 -7.12 -15.09 -0.15
C THR A 77 -6.19 -15.74 0.88
N GLY A 78 -5.02 -15.15 1.15
CA GLY A 78 -4.09 -15.60 2.19
C GLY A 78 -4.49 -15.15 3.60
N GLY A 79 -5.51 -14.29 3.74
CA GLY A 79 -5.99 -13.77 5.03
C GLY A 79 -5.10 -12.68 5.64
N GLY A 80 -4.01 -12.31 4.98
CA GLY A 80 -3.07 -11.25 5.35
C GLY A 80 -1.69 -11.53 4.75
N ILE A 81 -0.70 -10.77 5.17
CA ILE A 81 0.67 -10.77 4.63
C ILE A 81 1.63 -11.03 5.79
N ALA A 82 2.46 -12.06 5.66
CA ALA A 82 3.48 -12.43 6.63
C ALA A 82 4.87 -11.95 6.21
N GLY A 83 5.83 -11.99 7.15
CA GLY A 83 7.24 -11.72 6.87
C GLY A 83 7.74 -12.50 5.64
N GLY A 84 8.41 -11.80 4.73
CA GLY A 84 8.96 -12.33 3.50
C GLY A 84 7.97 -12.47 2.33
N ASP A 85 6.66 -12.31 2.52
CA ASP A 85 5.69 -12.40 1.42
C ASP A 85 5.91 -11.32 0.37
N LEU A 86 5.67 -11.66 -0.90
CA LEU A 86 5.86 -10.77 -2.04
C LEU A 86 4.57 -10.62 -2.84
N ASN A 87 4.04 -9.40 -2.91
CA ASN A 87 2.84 -9.08 -3.66
C ASN A 87 3.12 -8.00 -4.70
N GLN A 88 2.77 -8.27 -5.96
CA GLN A 88 2.90 -7.33 -7.08
C GLN A 88 1.56 -7.12 -7.77
N ILE A 89 1.17 -5.87 -7.95
CA ILE A 89 -0.09 -5.46 -8.56
C ILE A 89 0.23 -4.45 -9.68
N ASP A 90 0.04 -4.87 -10.93
CA ASP A 90 0.25 -4.03 -12.11
C ASP A 90 -1.09 -3.71 -12.77
N ILE A 91 -1.43 -2.43 -12.88
CA ILE A 91 -2.71 -1.95 -13.40
C ILE A 91 -2.44 -1.02 -14.58
N THR A 92 -3.17 -1.22 -15.67
CA THR A 92 -3.11 -0.36 -16.87
C THR A 92 -4.50 0.08 -17.27
N ALA A 93 -4.77 1.37 -17.16
CA ALA A 93 -5.94 2.03 -17.71
C ALA A 93 -5.56 2.63 -19.07
N ALA A 94 -6.01 2.03 -20.17
CA ALA A 94 -5.73 2.55 -21.52
C ALA A 94 -6.41 3.92 -21.73
N PRO A 95 -6.02 4.68 -22.79
CA PRO A 95 -6.59 6.02 -23.03
C PRO A 95 -8.12 6.05 -23.02
N GLY A 96 -8.68 7.11 -22.43
CA GLY A 96 -10.12 7.36 -22.33
C GLY A 96 -10.89 6.42 -21.39
N THR A 97 -10.23 5.50 -20.67
CA THR A 97 -10.92 4.58 -19.75
C THR A 97 -11.28 5.24 -18.40
N ALA A 98 -12.28 4.67 -17.72
CA ALA A 98 -12.66 5.02 -16.35
C ALA A 98 -12.65 3.74 -15.49
N LEU A 99 -11.72 3.66 -14.54
CA LEU A 99 -11.51 2.50 -13.68
C LEU A 99 -11.48 2.90 -12.20
N THR A 100 -12.27 2.23 -11.38
CA THR A 100 -12.15 2.29 -9.91
C THR A 100 -11.59 0.97 -9.39
N LEU A 101 -10.44 1.01 -8.74
CA LEU A 101 -9.78 -0.13 -8.11
C LEU A 101 -9.95 -0.01 -6.59
N SER A 102 -10.57 -1.00 -5.96
CA SER A 102 -10.78 -1.07 -4.52
C SER A 102 -10.37 -2.45 -3.99
N SER A 103 -10.27 -2.64 -2.68
CA SER A 103 -10.15 -3.97 -2.07
C SER A 103 -11.44 -4.39 -1.35
N GLN A 104 -11.63 -5.68 -1.18
CA GLN A 104 -12.80 -6.26 -0.49
C GLN A 104 -12.75 -6.05 1.03
N GLY A 105 -11.56 -5.90 1.61
CA GLY A 105 -11.37 -5.78 3.04
C GLY A 105 -10.00 -5.21 3.36
N ALA A 106 -9.81 -4.89 4.63
CA ALA A 106 -8.56 -4.38 5.14
C ALA A 106 -7.44 -5.43 4.99
N GLU A 107 -6.28 -5.00 4.49
CA GLU A 107 -5.10 -5.83 4.38
C GLU A 107 -4.42 -5.93 5.75
N ARG A 108 -4.01 -7.12 6.18
CA ARG A 108 -3.41 -7.32 7.51
C ARG A 108 -1.95 -7.67 7.34
N ILE A 109 -1.07 -6.89 7.95
CA ILE A 109 0.36 -7.18 7.96
C ILE A 109 0.70 -7.80 9.31
N TYR A 110 1.02 -9.09 9.29
CA TYR A 110 1.31 -9.84 10.48
C TYR A 110 2.68 -9.49 11.07
N ARG A 111 2.85 -9.86 12.34
CA ARG A 111 4.14 -9.85 13.04
C ARG A 111 5.19 -10.59 12.22
N ALA A 112 6.34 -9.96 12.01
CA ALA A 112 7.53 -10.61 11.47
C ALA A 112 8.31 -11.31 12.60
N GLY A 113 8.81 -12.51 12.33
CA GLY A 113 9.69 -13.25 13.22
C GLY A 113 11.11 -12.66 13.26
N ILE A 114 11.90 -13.09 14.24
CA ILE A 114 13.32 -12.74 14.30
C ILE A 114 14.02 -13.38 13.09
N GLY A 115 14.68 -12.55 12.28
CA GLY A 115 15.39 -13.00 11.08
C GLY A 115 14.55 -13.06 9.81
N ASP A 116 13.23 -12.81 9.90
CA ASP A 116 12.37 -12.70 8.71
C ASP A 116 12.75 -11.45 7.90
N LEU A 117 12.66 -11.59 6.58
CA LEU A 117 12.72 -10.44 5.68
C LEU A 117 11.42 -9.63 5.79
N PRO A 118 11.46 -8.30 5.60
CA PRO A 118 10.24 -7.52 5.44
C PRO A 118 9.40 -8.06 4.28
N SER A 119 8.09 -8.12 4.49
CA SER A 119 7.14 -8.35 3.39
C SER A 119 7.23 -7.22 2.37
N ARG A 120 6.91 -7.49 1.10
CA ARG A 120 6.94 -6.50 0.03
C ARG A 120 5.61 -6.43 -0.71
N ILE A 121 5.07 -5.21 -0.81
CA ILE A 121 3.92 -4.92 -1.65
C ILE A 121 4.34 -3.87 -2.69
N THR A 122 4.20 -4.20 -3.96
CA THR A 122 4.53 -3.30 -5.08
C THR A 122 3.30 -3.10 -5.95
N THR A 123 2.76 -1.89 -5.97
CA THR A 123 1.64 -1.51 -6.83
C THR A 123 2.14 -0.53 -7.89
N ARG A 124 1.91 -0.85 -9.16
CA ARG A 124 2.20 0.04 -10.30
C ARG A 124 0.94 0.31 -11.07
N ILE A 125 0.66 1.57 -11.33
CA ILE A 125 -0.56 2.02 -12.00
C ILE A 125 -0.14 2.90 -13.18
N ALA A 126 -0.43 2.47 -14.41
CA ALA A 126 -0.26 3.27 -15.62
C ALA A 126 -1.61 3.76 -16.12
N ILE A 127 -1.73 5.07 -16.37
CA ILE A 127 -2.98 5.72 -16.74
C ILE A 127 -2.76 6.51 -18.03
N GLY A 128 -3.41 6.06 -19.11
CA GLY A 128 -3.32 6.65 -20.44
C GLY A 128 -4.00 8.02 -20.54
N ALA A 129 -3.73 8.73 -21.64
CA ALA A 129 -4.29 10.06 -21.89
C ALA A 129 -5.82 10.06 -21.81
N ALA A 130 -6.39 11.11 -21.22
CA ALA A 130 -7.82 11.26 -20.97
C ALA A 130 -8.47 10.12 -20.15
N ALA A 131 -7.70 9.19 -19.57
CA ALA A 131 -8.23 8.18 -18.68
C ALA A 131 -8.32 8.70 -17.24
N THR A 132 -9.25 8.14 -16.47
CA THR A 132 -9.42 8.38 -15.05
C THR A 132 -9.29 7.08 -14.28
N LEU A 133 -8.46 7.08 -13.24
CA LEU A 133 -8.34 5.95 -12.32
C LEU A 133 -8.53 6.39 -10.87
N GLU A 134 -9.45 5.72 -10.17
CA GLU A 134 -9.64 5.84 -8.74
C GLU A 134 -9.01 4.65 -8.03
N TYR A 135 -8.06 4.86 -7.12
CA TYR A 135 -7.43 3.83 -6.30
C TYR A 135 -7.90 3.96 -4.85
N LEU A 136 -8.94 3.20 -4.51
CA LEU A 136 -9.69 3.30 -3.27
C LEU A 136 -9.64 1.99 -2.47
N PRO A 137 -8.46 1.45 -2.12
CA PRO A 137 -8.38 0.25 -1.29
C PRO A 137 -8.95 0.52 0.13
N GLN A 138 -9.37 -0.55 0.81
CA GLN A 138 -9.58 -0.51 2.25
C GLN A 138 -8.23 -0.33 2.98
N GLU A 139 -8.30 -0.13 4.29
CA GLU A 139 -7.16 0.19 5.13
C GLU A 139 -6.14 -0.97 5.21
N THR A 140 -4.87 -0.65 5.45
CA THR A 140 -3.84 -1.62 5.82
C THR A 140 -3.63 -1.58 7.33
N ILE A 141 -3.85 -2.69 8.00
CA ILE A 141 -3.69 -2.85 9.45
C ILE A 141 -2.33 -3.47 9.73
N LEU A 142 -1.46 -2.73 10.40
CA LEU A 142 -0.14 -3.16 10.83
C LEU A 142 -0.22 -3.77 12.22
N PHE A 143 0.30 -4.98 12.43
CA PHE A 143 0.37 -5.60 13.76
C PHE A 143 1.67 -5.19 14.46
N ASP A 144 1.74 -5.45 15.76
CA ASP A 144 2.98 -5.23 16.51
C ASP A 144 4.14 -6.07 15.94
N ASN A 145 5.29 -5.42 15.77
CA ASN A 145 6.50 -5.94 15.14
C ASN A 145 6.26 -6.44 13.69
N ALA A 146 5.34 -5.81 12.96
CA ALA A 146 5.23 -5.98 11.51
C ALA A 146 6.48 -5.42 10.79
N ALA A 147 6.83 -6.04 9.67
CA ALA A 147 7.89 -5.59 8.78
C ALA A 147 7.38 -5.51 7.33
N LEU A 148 7.29 -4.30 6.79
CA LEU A 148 6.69 -4.00 5.48
C LEU A 148 7.53 -2.99 4.68
N ASN A 149 7.81 -3.36 3.44
CA ASN A 149 8.21 -2.44 2.38
C ASN A 149 7.08 -2.35 1.35
N ARG A 150 6.39 -1.21 1.32
CA ARG A 150 5.28 -0.93 0.41
C ARG A 150 5.64 0.21 -0.54
N SER A 151 5.34 0.00 -1.81
CA SER A 151 5.53 1.01 -2.85
C SER A 151 4.31 1.10 -3.75
N LEU A 152 3.87 2.33 -4.00
CA LEU A 152 2.84 2.68 -4.96
C LEU A 152 3.46 3.65 -5.98
N ARG A 153 3.52 3.22 -7.24
CA ARG A 153 3.95 4.06 -8.35
C ARG A 153 2.76 4.34 -9.27
N ILE A 154 2.50 5.60 -9.53
CA ILE A 154 1.49 6.07 -10.48
C ILE A 154 2.18 6.76 -11.65
N ASP A 155 1.92 6.31 -12.87
CA ASP A 155 2.42 6.89 -14.12
C ASP A 155 1.22 7.44 -14.91
N LEU A 156 1.13 8.78 -15.02
CA LEU A 156 0.07 9.50 -15.72
C LEU A 156 0.55 10.02 -17.07
N ALA A 157 -0.26 9.84 -18.11
CA ALA A 157 -0.04 10.48 -19.42
C ALA A 157 -0.86 11.78 -19.55
N GLY A 158 -0.23 12.90 -19.90
CA GLY A 158 -0.85 14.14 -20.35
C GLY A 158 -2.04 14.58 -19.50
N SER A 159 -3.26 14.42 -20.03
CA SER A 159 -4.54 14.81 -19.41
C SER A 159 -5.14 13.79 -18.43
N ALA A 160 -4.43 12.71 -18.11
CA ALA A 160 -4.89 11.67 -17.21
C ALA A 160 -5.20 12.20 -15.80
N ARG A 161 -6.19 11.57 -15.15
CA ARG A 161 -6.69 11.90 -13.82
C ARG A 161 -6.51 10.72 -12.87
N TYR A 162 -6.05 11.01 -11.65
CA TYR A 162 -5.92 10.01 -10.57
C TYR A 162 -6.53 10.54 -9.29
N LEU A 163 -7.31 9.70 -8.60
CA LEU A 163 -7.73 9.92 -7.22
C LEU A 163 -7.37 8.68 -6.41
N GLY A 164 -6.56 8.82 -5.36
CA GLY A 164 -6.13 7.70 -4.55
C GLY A 164 -6.22 7.95 -3.06
N ILE A 165 -6.38 6.88 -2.29
CA ILE A 165 -6.21 6.89 -0.84
C ILE A 165 -5.29 5.75 -0.40
N GLU A 166 -4.36 6.07 0.49
CA GLU A 166 -3.57 5.12 1.24
C GLU A 166 -3.86 5.30 2.73
N SER A 167 -4.28 4.24 3.42
CA SER A 167 -4.63 4.30 4.85
C SER A 167 -3.90 3.23 5.63
N LEU A 168 -3.26 3.63 6.73
CA LEU A 168 -2.58 2.74 7.67
C LEU A 168 -3.27 2.81 9.04
N ILE A 169 -3.55 1.66 9.63
CA ILE A 169 -4.01 1.51 11.01
C ILE A 169 -2.90 0.81 11.81
N PHE A 170 -2.50 1.43 12.90
CA PHE A 170 -1.43 0.96 13.78
C PHE A 170 -2.03 0.14 14.93
N GLY A 171 -2.07 -1.17 14.74
CA GLY A 171 -2.55 -2.14 15.71
C GLY A 171 -4.05 -2.37 15.63
N ARG A 172 -4.48 -3.47 16.24
CA ARG A 172 -5.90 -3.82 16.40
C ARG A 172 -6.42 -3.22 17.70
N ALA A 173 -6.81 -1.95 17.66
CA ALA A 173 -7.33 -1.24 18.83
C ALA A 173 -8.49 -1.97 19.53
N ALA A 174 -9.39 -2.60 18.76
CA ALA A 174 -10.49 -3.40 19.31
C ALA A 174 -10.04 -4.65 20.11
N MET A 175 -8.79 -5.09 19.95
CA MET A 175 -8.17 -6.19 20.68
C MET A 175 -7.19 -5.71 21.77
N GLY A 176 -7.11 -4.40 22.02
CA GLY A 176 -6.16 -3.80 22.96
C GLY A 176 -4.69 -3.86 22.51
N GLU A 177 -4.43 -4.12 21.22
CA GLU A 177 -3.07 -4.18 20.69
C GLU A 177 -2.43 -2.79 20.63
N THR A 178 -1.23 -2.67 21.19
CA THR A 178 -0.35 -1.50 21.04
C THR A 178 0.87 -1.92 20.22
N ILE A 179 1.31 -1.08 19.28
CA ILE A 179 2.53 -1.34 18.51
C ILE A 179 3.72 -0.79 19.29
N ALA A 180 4.55 -1.67 19.82
CA ALA A 180 5.82 -1.31 20.43
C ALA A 180 6.88 -1.09 19.33
N ALA A 181 6.94 -2.01 18.37
CA ALA A 181 7.92 -1.97 17.29
C ALA A 181 7.29 -2.07 15.90
N LEU A 182 7.85 -1.35 14.93
CA LEU A 182 7.40 -1.39 13.54
C LEU A 182 8.59 -1.17 12.59
N ASP A 183 8.75 -2.04 11.59
CA ASP A 183 9.64 -1.78 10.46
C ASP A 183 8.81 -1.46 9.22
N LEU A 184 8.61 -0.18 8.94
CA LEU A 184 7.77 0.28 7.84
C LEU A 184 8.58 1.18 6.92
N THR A 185 8.55 0.88 5.63
CA THR A 185 8.84 1.83 4.56
C THR A 185 7.66 1.83 3.62
N ASP A 186 6.94 2.96 3.55
CA ASP A 186 5.80 3.15 2.67
C ASP A 186 6.06 4.32 1.75
N THR A 187 6.10 4.09 0.44
CA THR A 187 6.49 5.09 -0.56
C THR A 187 5.44 5.23 -1.64
N VAL A 188 4.99 6.46 -1.89
CA VAL A 188 4.12 6.81 -2.99
C VAL A 188 4.89 7.71 -3.95
N GLU A 189 4.93 7.35 -5.22
CA GLU A 189 5.50 8.16 -6.29
C GLU A 189 4.46 8.37 -7.38
N LEU A 190 4.33 9.61 -7.84
CA LEU A 190 3.48 9.94 -8.97
C LEU A 190 4.30 10.70 -10.01
N HIS A 191 4.30 10.13 -11.22
CA HIS A 191 4.93 10.67 -12.39
C HIS A 191 3.87 11.17 -13.37
N ARG A 192 4.13 12.29 -14.02
CA ARG A 192 3.36 12.77 -15.17
C ARG A 192 4.30 12.91 -16.36
N ASP A 193 3.97 12.25 -17.46
CA ASP A 193 4.79 12.25 -18.68
C ASP A 193 6.26 11.87 -18.42
N ASN A 194 6.45 10.85 -17.56
CA ASN A 194 7.72 10.34 -17.05
C ASN A 194 8.47 11.23 -16.05
N GLU A 195 8.03 12.46 -15.80
CA GLU A 195 8.62 13.35 -14.80
C GLU A 195 8.04 13.07 -13.41
N LEU A 196 8.90 12.98 -12.38
CA LEU A 196 8.46 12.83 -10.99
C LEU A 196 7.85 14.16 -10.51
N VAL A 197 6.55 14.17 -10.20
CA VAL A 197 5.85 15.39 -9.74
C VAL A 197 5.41 15.31 -8.28
N PHE A 198 5.39 14.11 -7.69
CA PHE A 198 5.11 13.92 -6.27
C PHE A 198 5.80 12.67 -5.72
N ARG A 199 6.34 12.79 -4.50
CA ARG A 199 6.85 11.68 -3.71
C ARG A 199 6.52 11.87 -2.24
N ASP A 200 5.98 10.84 -1.61
CA ASP A 200 5.83 10.72 -0.16
C ASP A 200 6.52 9.44 0.31
N SER A 201 7.23 9.51 1.44
CA SER A 201 7.91 8.35 2.02
C SER A 201 7.79 8.38 3.53
N LEU A 202 6.99 7.46 4.07
CA LEU A 202 6.79 7.27 5.49
C LEU A 202 7.70 6.15 6.00
N LYS A 203 8.61 6.52 6.90
CA LYS A 203 9.53 5.60 7.57
C LYS A 203 9.70 5.99 9.05
N PRO A 204 8.76 5.60 9.93
CA PRO A 204 8.89 5.90 11.35
C PRO A 204 10.10 5.15 11.96
N PRO A 205 10.63 5.63 13.10
CA PRO A 205 11.58 4.87 13.91
C PRO A 205 11.03 3.49 14.29
N ARG A 206 11.93 2.51 14.46
CA ARG A 206 11.53 1.15 14.85
C ARG A 206 10.82 1.11 16.19
N ASP A 207 11.25 1.94 17.15
CA ASP A 207 10.50 2.19 18.39
C ASP A 207 9.26 3.04 18.07
N PHE A 208 8.18 2.34 17.71
CA PHE A 208 6.96 2.98 17.24
C PHE A 208 6.16 3.57 18.38
N ALA A 209 6.22 3.01 19.60
CA ALA A 209 5.50 3.57 20.75
C ALA A 209 5.94 5.02 21.04
N THR A 210 7.26 5.27 21.00
CA THR A 210 7.80 6.63 21.12
C THR A 210 7.42 7.48 19.90
N ALA A 211 7.53 6.94 18.69
CA ALA A 211 7.18 7.67 17.47
C ALA A 211 5.71 8.10 17.44
N GLN A 212 4.81 7.23 17.91
CA GLN A 212 3.38 7.43 17.91
C GLN A 212 2.97 8.62 18.78
N THR A 213 3.56 8.77 19.96
CA THR A 213 3.21 9.85 20.90
C THR A 213 3.87 11.19 20.53
N HIS A 214 4.90 11.19 19.70
CA HIS A 214 5.61 12.39 19.31
C HIS A 214 4.73 13.32 18.44
N ARG A 215 4.59 14.58 18.86
CA ARG A 215 3.72 15.58 18.23
C ARG A 215 4.03 15.86 16.76
N ALA A 216 5.31 15.85 16.38
CA ALA A 216 5.73 16.11 14.99
C ALA A 216 5.59 14.87 14.07
N MET A 217 5.21 13.72 14.62
CA MET A 217 4.97 12.49 13.86
C MET A 217 3.47 12.18 13.88
N PHE A 218 3.00 11.37 14.82
CA PHE A 218 1.60 10.95 14.86
C PHE A 218 0.77 11.63 15.95
N GLY A 219 1.40 12.30 16.93
CA GLY A 219 0.67 13.05 17.97
C GLY A 219 -0.36 12.21 18.75
N GLY A 220 -0.10 10.92 18.93
CA GLY A 220 -1.01 9.95 19.57
C GLY A 220 -2.02 9.29 18.64
N ALA A 221 -2.00 9.60 17.34
CA ALA A 221 -2.86 8.95 16.36
C ALA A 221 -2.52 7.46 16.19
N SER A 222 -3.54 6.63 16.00
CA SER A 222 -3.42 5.20 15.69
C SER A 222 -3.80 4.89 14.24
N ALA A 223 -4.15 5.91 13.47
CA ALA A 223 -4.61 5.79 12.10
C ALA A 223 -4.17 7.00 11.29
N ILE A 224 -3.70 6.77 10.07
CA ILE A 224 -3.29 7.81 9.13
C ILE A 224 -3.86 7.51 7.73
N ALA A 225 -4.32 8.54 7.03
CA ALA A 225 -4.68 8.45 5.61
C ALA A 225 -4.04 9.57 4.80
N THR A 226 -3.62 9.21 3.60
CA THR A 226 -3.14 10.13 2.57
C THR A 226 -4.07 10.02 1.37
N ILE A 227 -4.75 11.12 1.03
CA ILE A 227 -5.58 11.20 -0.16
C ILE A 227 -4.89 12.11 -1.17
N LEU A 228 -4.74 11.64 -2.40
CA LEU A 228 -4.07 12.37 -3.48
C LEU A 228 -4.98 12.43 -4.69
N LEU A 229 -5.33 13.65 -5.11
CA LEU A 229 -5.93 13.94 -6.41
C LEU A 229 -4.86 14.54 -7.31
N ALA A 230 -4.63 13.94 -8.47
CA ALA A 230 -3.81 14.50 -9.54
C ALA A 230 -4.69 14.76 -10.76
N ALA A 231 -5.02 16.02 -10.99
CA ALA A 231 -5.93 16.47 -12.03
C ALA A 231 -5.72 17.96 -12.33
N PRO A 232 -5.97 18.44 -13.57
CA PRO A 232 -5.82 19.85 -13.91
C PRO A 232 -6.61 20.82 -13.02
N ASP A 233 -7.78 20.39 -12.52
CA ASP A 233 -8.69 21.13 -11.65
C ASP A 233 -8.48 20.80 -10.15
N ALA A 234 -7.41 20.10 -9.76
CA ALA A 234 -7.25 19.64 -8.38
C ALA A 234 -7.35 20.78 -7.34
N ALA A 235 -6.78 21.95 -7.64
CA ALA A 235 -6.84 23.12 -6.75
C ALA A 235 -8.25 23.68 -6.54
N ALA A 236 -9.17 23.48 -7.49
CA ALA A 236 -10.55 23.96 -7.38
C ALA A 236 -11.34 23.25 -6.28
N HIS A 237 -10.89 22.07 -5.84
CA HIS A 237 -11.54 21.29 -4.79
C HIS A 237 -11.02 21.60 -3.38
N LEU A 238 -10.00 22.46 -3.25
CA LEU A 238 -9.28 22.67 -1.98
C LEU A 238 -10.17 23.19 -0.86
N ASP A 239 -10.97 24.22 -1.12
CA ASP A 239 -11.80 24.86 -0.09
C ASP A 239 -12.92 23.92 0.37
N ALA A 240 -13.59 23.24 -0.55
CA ALA A 240 -14.60 22.24 -0.23
C ALA A 240 -14.02 21.06 0.59
N VAL A 241 -12.80 20.63 0.29
CA VAL A 241 -12.09 19.60 1.07
C VAL A 241 -11.77 20.11 2.48
N ARG A 242 -11.29 21.35 2.62
CA ARG A 242 -11.00 21.96 3.92
C ARG A 242 -12.24 22.11 4.78
N GLU A 243 -13.36 22.46 4.17
CA GLU A 243 -14.67 22.49 4.83
C GLU A 243 -15.08 21.08 5.30
N ALA A 244 -14.94 20.07 4.44
CA ALA A 244 -15.35 18.70 4.73
C ALA A 244 -14.55 18.02 5.86
N VAL A 245 -13.25 18.32 6.00
CA VAL A 245 -12.45 17.82 7.15
C VAL A 245 -12.74 18.59 8.43
N GLY A 246 -13.25 19.82 8.32
CA GLY A 246 -13.74 20.62 9.44
C GLY A 246 -12.63 21.19 10.33
N VAL A 247 -12.78 22.47 10.70
CA VAL A 247 -11.86 23.16 11.63
C VAL A 247 -12.05 22.72 13.09
N ASN A 248 -13.19 22.08 13.42
CA ASN A 248 -13.63 21.78 14.78
C ASN A 248 -13.79 20.27 15.08
N ASP A 249 -13.34 19.38 14.21
CA ASP A 249 -13.45 17.94 14.44
C ASP A 249 -12.35 17.48 15.41
N VAL A 250 -12.70 17.39 16.70
CA VAL A 250 -11.78 16.93 17.76
C VAL A 250 -11.35 15.46 17.60
N ALA A 251 -11.99 14.68 16.73
CA ALA A 251 -11.66 13.27 16.53
C ALA A 251 -10.49 13.04 15.56
N ILE A 252 -10.12 14.06 14.77
CA ILE A 252 -9.07 13.97 13.76
C ILE A 252 -8.13 15.18 13.79
N THR A 253 -6.92 15.00 13.25
CA THR A 253 -6.07 16.10 12.81
C THR A 253 -5.93 16.02 11.30
N ALA A 254 -6.23 17.10 10.58
CA ALA A 254 -6.28 17.10 9.13
C ALA A 254 -5.52 18.29 8.53
N GLY A 255 -5.01 18.10 7.33
CA GLY A 255 -4.44 19.17 6.51
C GLY A 255 -4.66 18.91 5.03
N ALA A 256 -4.97 19.97 4.27
CA ALA A 256 -5.15 19.90 2.83
C ALA A 256 -4.43 21.06 2.13
N SER A 257 -3.70 20.72 1.06
CA SER A 257 -2.92 21.65 0.24
C SER A 257 -3.02 21.26 -1.23
N ALA A 258 -2.96 22.25 -2.11
CA ALA A 258 -2.97 22.03 -3.56
C ALA A 258 -1.89 22.86 -4.27
N TRP A 259 -1.26 22.27 -5.28
CA TRP A 259 -0.22 22.89 -6.11
C TRP A 259 -0.06 22.10 -7.42
N ASN A 260 0.30 22.74 -8.52
CA ASN A 260 0.71 22.09 -9.78
C ASN A 260 -0.21 20.94 -10.27
N GLY A 261 -1.54 21.10 -10.16
CA GLY A 261 -2.49 20.05 -10.54
C GLY A 261 -2.56 18.85 -9.57
N LEU A 262 -2.09 19.04 -8.34
CA LEU A 262 -2.18 18.10 -7.23
C LEU A 262 -3.02 18.72 -6.10
N LEU A 263 -3.78 17.88 -5.41
CA LEU A 263 -4.37 18.16 -4.11
C LEU A 263 -4.05 16.98 -3.19
N LEU A 264 -3.41 17.27 -2.07
CA LEU A 264 -3.03 16.30 -1.04
C LEU A 264 -3.82 16.58 0.23
N VAL A 265 -4.40 15.53 0.81
CA VAL A 265 -5.02 15.56 2.13
C VAL A 265 -4.30 14.57 3.03
N ARG A 266 -3.92 15.00 4.22
CA ARG A 266 -3.42 14.12 5.29
C ARG A 266 -4.41 14.12 6.43
N LEU A 267 -4.77 12.94 6.90
CA LEU A 267 -5.65 12.73 8.04
C LEU A 267 -4.93 11.88 9.08
N LEU A 268 -5.02 12.27 10.34
CA LEU A 268 -4.61 11.51 11.51
C LEU A 268 -5.82 11.32 12.41
N ALA A 269 -6.00 10.14 12.99
CA ALA A 269 -7.10 9.86 13.92
C ALA A 269 -6.67 8.89 15.02
N HIS A 270 -7.35 8.96 16.17
CA HIS A 270 -7.12 8.02 17.28
C HIS A 270 -7.79 6.67 17.09
N THR A 271 -8.66 6.52 16.09
CA THR A 271 -9.29 5.24 15.73
C THR A 271 -9.42 5.11 14.21
N GLY A 272 -9.41 3.86 13.73
CA GLY A 272 -9.70 3.58 12.32
C GLY A 272 -11.12 4.00 11.92
N ALA A 273 -12.10 3.94 12.83
CA ALA A 273 -13.47 4.38 12.57
C ALA A 273 -13.56 5.90 12.33
N ALA A 274 -12.87 6.71 13.15
CA ALA A 274 -12.81 8.15 12.95
C ALA A 274 -12.09 8.49 11.62
N LEU A 275 -10.99 7.79 11.31
CA LEU A 275 -10.30 7.93 10.03
C LEU A 275 -11.23 7.62 8.86
N ARG A 276 -11.97 6.51 8.94
CA ARG A 276 -12.94 6.06 7.92
C ARG A 276 -13.98 7.13 7.61
N VAL A 277 -14.61 7.68 8.65
CA VAL A 277 -15.63 8.73 8.51
C VAL A 277 -15.05 10.01 7.90
N ALA A 278 -13.85 10.41 8.31
CA ALA A 278 -13.16 11.55 7.71
C ALA A 278 -12.78 11.32 6.24
N SER A 279 -12.23 10.16 5.91
CA SER A 279 -11.90 9.77 4.54
C SER A 279 -13.12 9.76 3.64
N LEU A 280 -14.26 9.23 4.11
CA LEU A 280 -15.52 9.23 3.36
C LEU A 280 -16.03 10.64 3.06
N ARG A 281 -15.94 11.57 4.02
CA ARG A 281 -16.30 12.99 3.79
C ARG A 281 -15.46 13.61 2.67
N VAL A 282 -14.14 13.45 2.73
CA VAL A 282 -13.22 13.96 1.70
C VAL A 282 -13.46 13.31 0.34
N LEU A 283 -13.60 11.98 0.31
CA LEU A 283 -13.83 11.24 -0.93
C LEU A 283 -15.20 11.57 -1.54
N SER A 284 -16.24 11.88 -0.76
CA SER A 284 -17.52 12.35 -1.30
C SER A 284 -17.33 13.64 -2.09
N VAL A 285 -16.62 14.63 -1.51
CA VAL A 285 -16.30 15.90 -2.19
C VAL A 285 -15.51 15.65 -3.48
N LEU A 286 -14.40 14.90 -3.38
CA LEU A 286 -13.51 14.67 -4.53
C LEU A 286 -14.14 13.81 -5.63
N ARG A 287 -15.16 13.01 -5.29
CA ARG A 287 -15.92 12.22 -6.26
C ARG A 287 -17.21 12.90 -6.71
N GLN A 288 -17.46 14.12 -6.22
CA GLN A 288 -18.65 14.92 -6.53
C GLN A 288 -19.92 14.10 -6.27
N ASP A 289 -19.98 13.51 -5.08
CA ASP A 289 -21.08 12.68 -4.58
C ASP A 289 -21.41 11.43 -5.41
N ARG A 290 -20.54 11.03 -6.35
CA ARG A 290 -20.64 9.71 -6.97
C ARG A 290 -20.55 8.62 -5.90
N PRO A 291 -21.43 7.60 -5.91
CA PRO A 291 -21.45 6.55 -4.89
C PRO A 291 -20.11 5.86 -4.72
N MET A 292 -19.69 5.64 -3.47
CA MET A 292 -18.51 4.81 -3.16
C MET A 292 -18.66 3.39 -3.72
N PRO A 293 -17.56 2.70 -4.09
CA PRO A 293 -17.62 1.29 -4.45
C PRO A 293 -18.31 0.52 -3.33
N ARG A 294 -19.20 -0.43 -3.65
CA ARG A 294 -20.05 -1.12 -2.65
C ARG A 294 -19.29 -1.70 -1.46
N VAL A 295 -18.05 -2.15 -1.68
CA VAL A 295 -17.15 -2.67 -0.64
C VAL A 295 -16.79 -1.64 0.43
N TRP A 296 -17.06 -0.35 0.21
CA TRP A 296 -16.90 0.71 1.21
C TRP A 296 -18.12 0.91 2.12
N GLY A 297 -19.28 0.32 1.79
CA GLY A 297 -20.50 0.43 2.58
C GLY A 297 -20.66 -0.63 3.68
N CYS A 298 -19.61 -1.40 3.96
CA CYS A 298 -19.58 -2.44 4.99
C CYS A 298 -19.42 -1.85 6.39
#